data_AF-A0A1H8JK11-F1
#
_entry.id   AF-A0A1H8JK11-F1
#
_cell.length_a   1.000
_cell.length_b   1.000
_cell.length_c   1.000
_cell.angle_alpha   90.00
_cell.angle_beta   90.00
_cell.angle_gamma   90.00
#
_symmetry.space_group_name_H-M   'P 1'
#
loop_
_entity.id
_entity.type
_entity.pdbx_description
1 polymer ?
#
loop_
_entity_poly.entity_id
_entity_poly.type
_entity_poly.pdbx_seq_one_letter_code
_entity_poly.pdbx_strand_id
1 'polypeptide(L)' 'MKIIKLIKRDGSVILQTKGDNLKVLELCTCCMTDYVSYFGNVVEIKVSA' A
#
# COMPACT_ATOMS: atom_id res chain seq x y z
N MET A 1 -0.77 7.98 15.05
CA MET A 1 -1.97 7.20 14.65
C MET A 1 -1.68 6.59 13.29
N LYS A 2 -1.73 5.26 13.15
CA LYS A 2 -1.52 4.57 11.86
C LYS A 2 -2.88 4.29 11.25
N ILE A 3 -3.13 4.80 10.04
CA ILE A 3 -4.36 4.56 9.29
C ILE A 3 -4.00 3.69 8.09
N ILE A 4 -4.67 2.55 7.95
CA ILE A 4 -4.61 1.71 6.76
C ILE A 4 -5.98 1.78 6.08
N LYS A 5 -5.99 2.20 4.81
CA LYS A 5 -7.19 2.28 3.99
C LYS A 5 -7.04 1.30 2.84
N LEU A 6 -8.00 0.37 2.73
CA LEU A 6 -8.16 -0.47 1.54
C LEU A 6 -9.08 0.25 0.56
N ILE A 7 -8.66 0.31 -0.70
CA ILE A 7 -9.46 0.85 -1.81
C ILE A 7 -9.52 -0.21 -2.90
N LYS A 8 -10.72 -0.62 -3.31
CA LYS A 8 -10.90 -1.52 -4.46
C LYS A 8 -11.25 -0.69 -5.69
N ARG A 9 -10.51 -0.85 -6.79
CA ARG A 9 -10.75 -0.20 -8.09
C ARG A 9 -10.41 -1.14 -9.23
N ASP A 10 -11.34 -1.33 -10.16
CA ASP A 10 -11.09 -1.95 -11.46
C ASP A 10 -10.27 -3.25 -11.41
N GLY A 11 -10.66 -4.18 -10.53
CA GLY A 11 -9.97 -5.48 -10.36
C GLY A 11 -8.70 -5.43 -9.49
N SER A 12 -8.27 -4.25 -9.05
CA SER A 12 -7.12 -4.06 -8.17
C SER A 12 -7.51 -3.66 -6.75
N VAL A 13 -6.64 -3.99 -5.80
CA VAL A 13 -6.68 -3.57 -4.39
C VAL A 13 -5.53 -2.62 -4.15
N ILE A 14 -5.85 -1.43 -3.66
CA ILE A 14 -4.89 -0.41 -3.26
C ILE A 14 -4.87 -0.36 -1.73
N LEU A 15 -3.69 -0.58 -1.15
CA LEU A 15 -3.42 -0.38 0.27
C LEU A 15 -2.74 0.98 0.45
N GLN A 16 -3.42 1.89 1.13
CA GLN A 16 -2.85 3.18 1.48
C GLN A 16 -2.60 3.24 2.98
N THR A 17 -1.34 3.50 3.36
CA THR A 17 -0.96 3.65 4.76
C THR A 17 -0.33 5.02 4.99
N LYS A 18 -0.68 5.64 6.13
CA LYS A 18 -0.12 6.94 6.55
C LYS A 18 0.50 6.83 7.94
N GLY A 19 1.74 7.28 8.06
CA GLY A 19 2.48 7.30 9.33
C GLY A 19 3.94 7.71 9.18
N ASP A 20 4.53 8.16 10.28
CA ASP A 20 5.96 8.45 10.33
C ASP A 20 6.76 7.14 10.48
N ASN A 21 7.88 7.01 9.77
CA ASN A 21 8.72 5.78 9.73
C ASN A 21 7.99 4.50 9.28
N LEU A 22 7.31 4.57 8.13
CA LEU A 22 6.67 3.40 7.53
C LEU A 22 7.71 2.43 6.92
N LYS A 23 7.97 1.31 7.60
CA LYS A 23 8.63 0.12 7.02
C LYS A 23 7.58 -0.69 6.24
N VAL A 24 7.45 -0.43 4.93
CA VAL A 24 6.40 -1.05 4.08
C VAL A 24 6.90 -2.25 3.27
N LEU A 25 8.22 -2.41 3.14
CA LEU A 25 8.84 -3.51 2.39
C LEU A 25 8.44 -4.91 2.91
N GLU A 26 8.10 -5.06 4.20
CA GLU A 26 7.68 -6.35 4.77
C GLU A 26 6.23 -6.74 4.42
N LEU A 27 5.36 -5.80 4.04
CA LEU A 27 3.96 -6.07 3.69
C LEU A 27 3.78 -6.61 2.26
N CYS A 28 4.80 -6.46 1.41
CA CYS A 28 4.69 -6.74 -0.03
C CYS A 28 5.13 -8.15 -0.43
N THR A 29 5.58 -8.99 0.51
CA THR A 29 6.22 -10.29 0.21
C THR A 29 5.23 -11.44 -0.07
N CYS A 30 3.93 -11.25 0.17
CA CYS A 30 2.91 -12.30 0.04
C CYS A 30 1.95 -12.15 -1.15
N CYS A 31 1.99 -11.03 -1.88
CA CYS A 31 1.06 -10.75 -2.99
C CYS A 31 1.81 -10.26 -4.22
N MET A 32 1.34 -10.61 -5.42
CA MET A 32 1.85 -10.08 -6.70
C MET A 32 1.61 -8.56 -6.71
N THR A 33 2.63 -7.80 -6.30
CA THR A 33 2.54 -6.35 -6.12
C THR A 33 2.82 -5.69 -7.45
N ASP A 34 1.88 -4.90 -7.97
CA ASP A 34 2.06 -4.19 -9.23
C ASP A 34 3.04 -3.03 -9.07
N TYR A 35 2.81 -2.20 -8.06
CA TYR A 35 3.70 -1.09 -7.72
C TYR A 35 3.56 -0.65 -6.26
N VAL A 36 4.61 0.03 -5.78
CA VAL A 36 4.63 0.75 -4.51
C VAL A 36 5.06 2.19 -4.77
N SER A 37 4.25 3.15 -4.33
CA SER A 37 4.49 4.59 -4.48
C SER A 37 4.58 5.28 -3.12
N TYR A 38 5.56 6.18 -2.98
CA TYR A 38 5.83 6.93 -1.75
C TYR A 38 5.51 8.42 -1.97
N PHE A 39 4.57 8.94 -1.18
CA PHE A 39 4.15 10.35 -1.19
C PHE A 39 4.36 10.96 0.19
N GLY A 40 5.60 11.34 0.51
CA GLY A 40 5.96 11.82 1.84
C GLY A 40 5.78 10.74 2.90
N ASN A 41 4.84 10.93 3.83
CA ASN A 41 4.50 9.95 4.87
C ASN A 41 3.31 9.05 4.52
N VAL A 42 2.94 9.02 3.23
CA VAL A 42 1.92 8.13 2.68
C VAL A 42 2.59 7.11 1.78
N VAL A 43 2.22 5.84 1.93
CA VAL A 43 2.61 4.78 1.02
C VAL A 43 1.37 4.18 0.40
N GLU A 44 1.40 4.02 -0.92
CA GLU A 44 0.37 3.40 -1.73
C GLU A 44 0.93 2.13 -2.36
N ILE A 45 0.26 1.00 -2.14
CA ILE A 45 0.61 -0.29 -2.75
C ILE A 45 -0.57 -0.70 -3.61
N LYS A 46 -0.35 -0.98 -4.89
CA LYS A 46 -1.37 -1.57 -5.76
C LYS A 46 -1.07 -3.05 -5.98
N VAL A 47 -2.10 -3.87 -5.83
CA VAL A 47 -2.08 -5.31 -6.04
C VAL A 47 -3.22 -5.64 -7.02
N SER A 48 -2.90 -6.22 -8.18
CA SER A 48 -3.93 -6.78 -9.07
C SER A 48 -4.28 -8.21 -8.64
N ALA A 49 -5.55 -8.58 -8.82
CA ALA A 49 -6.03 -9.95 -8.60
C ALA A 49 -5.65 -10.87 -9.77
#